data_AF-A0A5Q4VHS0-F1
#
_entry.id   AF-A0A5Q4VHS0-F1
#
_cell.length_a   1.000
_cell.length_b   1.000
_cell.length_c   1.000
_cell.angle_alpha   90.00
_cell.angle_beta   90.00
_cell.angle_gamma   90.00
#
_symmetry.space_group_name_H-M   'P 1'
#
loop_
_entity.id
_entity.type
_entity.pdbx_description
1 polymer ?
#
loop_
_entity_poly.entity_id
_entity_poly.type
_entity_poly.pdbx_seq_one_letter_code
_entity_poly.pdbx_strand_id
1 'polypeptide(L)'
;MFYQLFYTIAALILVTAWVPAAELRHSFTGWFNLLTVCLVFFILTTLWNRKSLRKYSHLSPSGIAEKWHRRIQAQNLLLLVFFAFFVHGLDLPFLLCPIFLADTLPFLRDFFALAFYFVLLWGLWHMASGSMASSKVIEESDRQSFVREQMGLSLPALLPWLVLSGLHDFFMLLPFSGFREIFSSSTGQTIYFLSIFIAIFLFAPVCIQRFWGCSPLPPGPVRHRIEKVLQETKTGFKDILIWPLFGGRMLTAGIMGPWARFRYILVTPALLRYLYPEELEAVIAHEAGHAHYRHLIFYVFILAGFLLVSWFFLDFLYQLIILGPGLMLLSFFSFLSPAALATALGIFITLTLFILYFRFLFGYFMRNFERQADAFAFRVQGTARHLIQTFHTLSNMTGQNPDKPNWHHFSISQRIGFLEKCEKNHNIAFQHDRQVKRSVLAYLFFLILLAAGGGYIKWAGWDDNIQKVLFIRALEMEIHNEKQDPLLLRHLGDLYQEKKAYTKALSAYHKALNTGNRDADLLNNLAWLYITAEDSGIADPVLGSYFAEKAVHEKPEAPYILDTLAEGYHRTGRREEAVYYGRKALYYQKRNMDETDYYEKQLEKFLRDKLE
;
A
#
# COMPACT_ATOMS: atom_id res chain seq x y z
N MET A 1 -18.40 -0.07 12.34
CA MET A 1 -18.11 -1.11 11.33
C MET A 1 -16.90 -0.72 10.49
N PHE A 2 -16.96 0.31 9.65
CA PHE A 2 -15.89 0.61 8.69
C PHE A 2 -14.52 1.02 9.26
N TYR A 3 -14.44 1.54 10.49
CA TYR A 3 -13.14 1.90 11.10
C TYR A 3 -12.18 0.71 11.20
N GLN A 4 -12.71 -0.51 11.34
CA GLN A 4 -11.88 -1.70 11.48
C GLN A 4 -11.15 -2.06 10.18
N LEU A 5 -11.78 -1.75 9.04
CA LEU A 5 -11.14 -1.85 7.73
C LEU A 5 -9.91 -0.94 7.65
N PHE A 6 -10.01 0.29 8.16
CA PHE A 6 -8.87 1.23 8.21
C PHE A 6 -7.72 0.72 9.07
N TYR A 7 -8.01 0.19 10.26
CA TYR A 7 -6.97 -0.37 11.12
C TYR A 7 -6.30 -1.60 10.49
N THR A 8 -7.07 -2.44 9.81
CA THR A 8 -6.55 -3.63 9.11
C THR A 8 -5.65 -3.23 7.94
N ILE A 9 -6.07 -2.24 7.12
CA ILE A 9 -5.25 -1.72 6.03
C ILE A 9 -3.99 -1.03 6.56
N ALA A 10 -4.09 -0.28 7.66
CA ALA A 10 -2.92 0.34 8.28
C ALA A 10 -1.92 -0.71 8.82
N ALA A 11 -2.41 -1.79 9.43
CA ALA A 11 -1.58 -2.91 9.86
C ALA A 11 -0.89 -3.59 8.66
N LEU A 12 -1.62 -3.74 7.54
CA LEU A 12 -1.05 -4.23 6.29
C LEU A 12 0.08 -3.31 5.78
N ILE A 13 -0.14 -2.00 5.75
CA ILE A 13 0.88 -1.01 5.34
C ILE A 13 2.13 -1.14 6.20
N LEU A 14 2.00 -1.26 7.53
CA LEU A 14 3.13 -1.43 8.45
C LEU A 14 3.95 -2.69 8.12
N VAL A 15 3.29 -3.83 7.90
CA VAL A 15 3.98 -5.08 7.55
C VAL A 15 4.66 -4.98 6.19
N THR A 16 3.97 -4.43 5.17
CA THR A 16 4.53 -4.32 3.81
C THR A 16 5.65 -3.30 3.70
N ALA A 17 5.71 -2.31 4.60
CA ALA A 17 6.75 -1.29 4.64
C ALA A 17 7.96 -1.71 5.48
N TRP A 18 7.94 -2.91 6.07
CA TRP A 18 9.04 -3.40 6.88
C TRP A 18 10.25 -3.80 6.03
N VAL A 19 11.43 -3.44 6.51
CA VAL A 19 12.72 -3.72 5.89
C VAL A 19 13.60 -4.45 6.91
N PRO A 20 14.25 -5.57 6.53
CA PRO A 20 15.22 -6.27 7.36
C PRO A 20 16.30 -5.38 7.98
N ALA A 21 16.43 -5.37 9.31
CA ALA A 21 17.64 -4.87 9.96
C ALA A 21 18.73 -5.95 9.93
N ALA A 22 19.95 -5.61 9.48
CA ALA A 22 21.03 -6.58 9.27
C ALA A 22 21.53 -7.29 10.56
N GLU A 23 21.24 -6.74 11.74
CA GLU A 23 21.88 -7.12 13.01
C GLU A 23 21.02 -7.96 13.95
N LEU A 24 19.69 -7.95 13.83
CA LEU A 24 18.78 -8.64 14.75
C LEU A 24 18.43 -10.05 14.26
N ARG A 25 19.41 -10.95 14.36
CA ARG A 25 19.21 -12.38 14.07
C ARG A 25 18.61 -13.09 15.29
N HIS A 26 17.61 -13.96 15.06
CA HIS A 26 16.86 -14.76 16.05
C HIS A 26 17.56 -14.90 17.41
N SER A 27 17.32 -13.95 18.31
CA SER A 27 17.89 -13.97 19.64
C SER A 27 16.81 -14.35 20.66
N PHE A 28 17.21 -15.07 21.71
CA PHE A 28 16.35 -15.32 22.86
C PHE A 28 15.79 -13.99 23.44
N THR A 29 16.60 -12.91 23.34
CA THR A 29 16.20 -11.56 23.76
C THR A 29 15.03 -11.01 22.93
N GLY A 30 14.95 -11.30 21.62
CA GLY A 30 13.84 -10.88 20.77
C GLY A 30 12.50 -11.47 21.22
N TRP A 31 12.46 -12.79 21.48
CA TRP A 31 11.27 -13.46 22.01
C TRP A 31 10.87 -12.97 23.40
N PHE A 32 11.83 -12.76 24.29
CA PHE A 32 11.58 -12.20 25.62
C PHE A 32 10.99 -10.78 25.54
N ASN A 33 11.54 -9.93 24.68
CA ASN A 33 11.02 -8.57 24.45
C ASN A 33 9.61 -8.60 23.88
N LEU A 34 9.34 -9.48 22.90
CA LEU A 34 8.01 -9.66 22.32
C LEU A 34 6.97 -10.02 23.38
N LEU A 35 7.26 -11.03 24.21
CA LEU A 35 6.38 -11.46 25.30
C LEU A 35 6.17 -10.36 26.35
N THR A 36 7.24 -9.65 26.71
CA THR A 36 7.19 -8.55 27.68
C THR A 36 6.27 -7.42 27.19
N VAL A 37 6.44 -7.00 25.93
CA VAL A 37 5.65 -5.92 25.35
C VAL A 37 4.19 -6.35 25.15
N CYS A 38 3.93 -7.61 24.80
CA CYS A 38 2.57 -8.18 24.79
C CYS A 38 1.93 -8.12 26.19
N LEU A 39 2.66 -8.54 27.23
CA LEU A 39 2.17 -8.51 28.60
C LEU A 39 1.82 -7.07 29.03
N VAL A 40 2.70 -6.12 28.74
CA VAL A 40 2.46 -4.69 29.00
C VAL A 40 1.19 -4.21 28.30
N PHE A 41 1.02 -4.53 27.01
CA PHE A 41 -0.17 -4.17 26.25
C PHE A 41 -1.47 -4.70 26.88
N PHE A 42 -1.51 -5.98 27.27
CA PHE A 42 -2.68 -6.59 27.90
C PHE A 42 -2.95 -6.05 29.31
N ILE A 43 -1.90 -5.77 30.10
CA ILE A 43 -2.04 -5.13 31.41
C ILE A 43 -2.64 -3.73 31.26
N LEU A 44 -2.09 -2.89 30.37
CA LEU A 44 -2.60 -1.54 30.11
C LEU A 44 -4.06 -1.57 29.68
N THR A 45 -4.42 -2.48 28.76
CA THR A 45 -5.79 -2.66 28.28
C THR A 45 -6.73 -3.10 29.41
N THR A 46 -6.30 -4.02 30.27
CA THR A 46 -7.07 -4.49 31.42
C THR A 46 -7.33 -3.36 32.43
N LEU A 47 -6.28 -2.62 32.79
CA LEU A 47 -6.38 -1.49 33.71
C LEU A 47 -7.30 -0.40 33.16
N TRP A 48 -7.21 -0.13 31.85
CA TRP A 48 -8.06 0.85 31.18
C TRP A 48 -9.52 0.42 31.16
N ASN A 49 -9.81 -0.87 30.89
CA ASN A 49 -11.16 -1.43 30.95
C ASN A 49 -11.75 -1.34 32.36
N ARG A 50 -10.99 -1.73 33.39
CA ARG A 50 -11.42 -1.63 34.80
C ARG A 50 -11.73 -0.19 35.22
N LYS A 51 -10.86 0.76 34.85
CA LYS A 51 -11.09 2.20 35.12
C LYS A 51 -12.34 2.72 34.39
N SER A 52 -12.56 2.26 33.15
CA SER A 52 -13.70 2.67 32.32
C SER A 52 -15.02 2.13 32.87
N LEU A 53 -15.06 0.86 33.31
CA LEU A 53 -16.21 0.26 33.98
C LEU A 53 -16.68 1.10 35.18
N ARG A 54 -15.75 1.48 36.06
CA ARG A 54 -16.04 2.35 37.22
C ARG A 54 -16.50 3.75 36.79
N LYS A 55 -15.92 4.29 35.72
CA LYS A 55 -16.26 5.63 35.22
C LYS A 55 -17.63 5.67 34.53
N TYR A 56 -18.12 4.57 33.95
CA TYR A 56 -19.35 4.57 33.17
C TYR A 56 -20.57 4.03 33.92
N SER A 57 -20.38 3.50 35.13
CA SER A 57 -21.45 2.87 35.92
C SER A 57 -22.66 3.76 36.21
N HIS A 58 -22.50 5.09 36.18
CA HIS A 58 -23.56 6.06 36.44
C HIS A 58 -24.31 6.52 35.17
N LEU A 59 -23.88 6.09 33.98
CA LEU A 59 -24.48 6.52 32.72
C LEU A 59 -25.68 5.66 32.35
N SER A 60 -26.56 6.20 31.49
CA SER A 60 -27.64 5.41 30.88
C SER A 60 -27.07 4.31 29.97
N PRO A 61 -27.81 3.21 29.70
CA PRO A 61 -27.35 2.13 28.83
C PRO A 61 -26.86 2.59 27.44
N SER A 62 -27.56 3.54 26.83
CA SER A 62 -27.15 4.15 25.55
C SER A 62 -25.86 4.97 25.67
N GLY A 63 -25.72 5.72 26.77
CA GLY A 63 -24.49 6.45 27.10
C GLY A 63 -23.30 5.52 27.32
N ILE A 64 -23.50 4.40 28.02
CA ILE A 64 -22.48 3.37 28.27
C ILE A 64 -22.04 2.76 26.93
N ALA A 65 -22.97 2.36 26.06
CA ALA A 65 -22.67 1.77 24.75
C ALA A 65 -21.83 2.71 23.87
N GLU A 66 -22.17 4.01 23.82
CA GLU A 66 -21.41 4.99 23.04
C GLU A 66 -19.98 5.20 23.59
N LYS A 67 -19.82 5.22 24.91
CA LYS A 67 -18.49 5.31 25.53
C LYS A 67 -17.65 4.07 25.22
N TRP A 68 -18.22 2.87 25.30
CA TRP A 68 -17.53 1.64 24.89
C TRP A 68 -17.12 1.64 23.43
N HIS A 69 -17.99 2.11 22.54
CA HIS A 69 -17.64 2.21 21.12
C HIS A 69 -16.39 3.08 20.89
N ARG A 70 -16.35 4.26 21.53
CA ARG A 70 -15.16 5.14 21.49
C ARG A 70 -13.93 4.49 22.12
N ARG A 71 -14.12 3.69 23.18
CA ARG A 71 -13.01 2.97 23.83
C ARG A 71 -12.41 1.89 22.95
N ILE A 72 -13.24 1.08 22.31
CA ILE A 72 -12.77 0.04 21.40
C ILE A 72 -11.97 0.66 20.24
N GLN A 73 -12.42 1.79 19.69
CA GLN A 73 -11.67 2.52 18.67
C GLN A 73 -10.29 2.99 19.18
N ALA A 74 -10.23 3.56 20.39
CA ALA A 74 -8.97 4.01 20.99
C ALA A 74 -8.02 2.82 21.29
N GLN A 75 -8.56 1.67 21.69
CA GLN A 75 -7.79 0.46 21.94
C GLN A 75 -7.26 -0.17 20.65
N ASN A 76 -8.05 -0.19 19.58
CA ASN A 76 -7.58 -0.62 18.26
C ASN A 76 -6.44 0.28 17.74
N LEU A 77 -6.54 1.59 17.96
CA LEU A 77 -5.46 2.53 17.62
C LEU A 77 -4.21 2.27 18.47
N LEU A 78 -4.36 2.04 19.78
CA LEU A 78 -3.25 1.68 20.65
C LEU A 78 -2.59 0.37 20.19
N LEU A 79 -3.39 -0.64 19.84
CA LEU A 79 -2.87 -1.89 19.28
C LEU A 79 -2.08 -1.65 18.00
N LEU A 80 -2.54 -0.77 17.11
CA LEU A 80 -1.81 -0.43 15.89
C LEU A 80 -0.43 0.21 16.20
N VAL A 81 -0.36 1.07 17.22
CA VAL A 81 0.92 1.66 17.67
C VAL A 81 1.85 0.60 18.23
N PHE A 82 1.35 -0.30 19.08
CA PHE A 82 2.12 -1.44 19.57
C PHE A 82 2.55 -2.37 18.44
N PHE A 83 1.69 -2.59 17.45
CA PHE A 83 1.98 -3.41 16.29
C PHE A 83 3.06 -2.81 15.39
N ALA A 84 3.06 -1.49 15.19
CA ALA A 84 4.17 -0.80 14.52
C ALA A 84 5.50 -1.04 15.25
N PHE A 85 5.49 -0.99 16.60
CA PHE A 85 6.67 -1.30 17.39
C PHE A 85 7.08 -2.79 17.30
N PHE A 86 6.11 -3.72 17.29
CA PHE A 86 6.42 -5.13 17.07
C PHE A 86 7.10 -5.35 15.71
N VAL A 87 6.53 -4.79 14.65
CA VAL A 87 7.03 -4.97 13.28
C VAL A 87 8.41 -4.32 13.09
N HIS A 88 8.55 -3.03 13.41
CA HIS A 88 9.77 -2.27 13.08
C HIS A 88 10.78 -2.14 14.23
N GLY A 89 10.34 -2.33 15.47
CA GLY A 89 11.21 -2.24 16.66
C GLY A 89 11.75 -3.58 17.13
N LEU A 90 11.02 -4.68 16.89
CA LEU A 90 11.42 -6.04 17.30
C LEU A 90 11.61 -6.99 16.11
N ASP A 91 11.49 -6.51 14.87
CA ASP A 91 11.59 -7.35 13.66
C ASP A 91 10.64 -8.56 13.69
N LEU A 92 9.39 -8.33 14.10
CA LEU A 92 8.36 -9.38 14.22
C LEU A 92 8.26 -10.31 12.99
N PRO A 93 8.32 -9.83 11.73
CA PRO A 93 8.22 -10.71 10.57
C PRO A 93 9.32 -11.78 10.55
N PHE A 94 10.54 -11.46 10.99
CA PHE A 94 11.60 -12.46 11.17
C PHE A 94 11.41 -13.30 12.42
N LEU A 95 11.00 -12.73 13.56
CA LEU A 95 10.83 -13.51 14.79
C LEU A 95 9.85 -14.68 14.58
N LEU A 96 8.77 -14.47 13.82
CA LEU A 96 7.72 -15.47 13.61
C LEU A 96 7.97 -16.43 12.44
N CYS A 97 8.79 -16.07 11.47
CA CYS A 97 9.03 -16.87 10.27
C CYS A 97 10.49 -17.33 10.18
N PRO A 98 10.77 -18.65 10.11
CA PRO A 98 12.13 -19.14 9.91
C PRO A 98 12.79 -18.54 8.66
N ILE A 99 14.07 -18.19 8.75
CA ILE A 99 14.83 -17.50 7.68
C ILE A 99 14.64 -18.15 6.30
N PHE A 100 14.80 -19.48 6.22
CA PHE A 100 14.64 -20.20 4.94
C PHE A 100 13.28 -19.95 4.29
N LEU A 101 12.20 -19.91 5.08
CA LEU A 101 10.86 -19.63 4.58
C LEU A 101 10.67 -18.13 4.29
N ALA A 102 11.28 -17.25 5.08
CA ALA A 102 11.19 -15.81 4.87
C ALA A 102 11.87 -15.35 3.57
N ASP A 103 12.98 -15.98 3.19
CA ASP A 103 13.71 -15.65 1.97
C ASP A 103 13.09 -16.28 0.72
N THR A 104 12.53 -17.48 0.84
CA THR A 104 11.92 -18.20 -0.30
C THR A 104 10.46 -17.83 -0.53
N LEU A 105 9.73 -17.50 0.55
CA LEU A 105 8.30 -17.19 0.55
C LEU A 105 8.04 -15.93 1.40
N PRO A 106 8.42 -14.73 0.91
CA PRO A 106 8.14 -13.47 1.58
C PRO A 106 6.68 -13.29 2.02
N PHE A 107 5.73 -13.85 1.27
CA PHE A 107 4.32 -13.92 1.64
C PHE A 107 4.08 -14.54 3.02
N LEU A 108 4.72 -15.68 3.33
CA LEU A 108 4.52 -16.36 4.61
C LEU A 108 5.04 -15.54 5.78
N ARG A 109 6.18 -14.86 5.59
CA ARG A 109 6.76 -13.94 6.57
C ARG A 109 5.75 -12.86 6.96
N ASP A 110 5.21 -12.17 5.96
CA ASP A 110 4.23 -11.10 6.17
C ASP A 110 2.89 -11.65 6.72
N PHE A 111 2.50 -12.84 6.26
CA PHE A 111 1.29 -13.54 6.73
C PHE A 111 1.36 -13.83 8.23
N PHE A 112 2.49 -14.32 8.75
CA PHE A 112 2.62 -14.60 10.18
C PHE A 112 2.58 -13.31 11.02
N ALA A 113 3.19 -12.22 10.55
CA ALA A 113 3.09 -10.92 11.22
C ALA A 113 1.64 -10.42 11.28
N LEU A 114 0.88 -10.54 10.18
CA LEU A 114 -0.53 -10.19 10.16
C LEU A 114 -1.39 -11.14 10.99
N ALA A 115 -1.14 -12.45 10.96
CA ALA A 115 -1.84 -13.42 11.78
C ALA A 115 -1.67 -13.08 13.27
N PHE A 116 -0.46 -12.68 13.68
CA PHE A 116 -0.19 -12.20 15.03
C PHE A 116 -1.01 -10.95 15.40
N TYR A 117 -1.11 -9.96 14.50
CA TYR A 117 -2.00 -8.81 14.70
C TYR A 117 -3.46 -9.23 14.96
N PHE A 118 -3.97 -10.21 14.19
CA PHE A 118 -5.33 -10.73 14.36
C PHE A 118 -5.52 -11.52 15.67
N VAL A 119 -4.49 -12.21 16.16
CA VAL A 119 -4.50 -12.84 17.50
C VAL A 119 -4.61 -11.78 18.59
N LEU A 120 -3.88 -10.67 18.47
CA LEU A 120 -3.99 -9.56 19.42
C LEU A 120 -5.36 -8.87 19.38
N LEU A 121 -5.93 -8.66 18.17
CA LEU A 121 -7.30 -8.15 18.01
C LEU A 121 -8.34 -9.08 18.64
N TRP A 122 -8.21 -10.39 18.42
CA TRP A 122 -9.08 -11.39 19.03
C TRP A 122 -9.06 -11.31 20.56
N GLY A 123 -7.86 -11.24 21.17
CA GLY A 123 -7.71 -11.07 22.61
C GLY A 123 -8.32 -9.75 23.11
N LEU A 124 -8.09 -8.65 22.40
CA LEU A 124 -8.64 -7.33 22.72
C LEU A 124 -10.17 -7.33 22.67
N TRP A 125 -10.79 -7.93 21.66
CA TRP A 125 -12.25 -8.01 21.56
C TRP A 125 -12.85 -8.97 22.57
N HIS A 126 -12.15 -10.05 22.93
CA HIS A 126 -12.59 -10.91 24.02
C HIS A 126 -12.64 -10.14 25.35
N MET A 127 -11.62 -9.34 25.67
CA MET A 127 -11.60 -8.48 26.85
C MET A 127 -12.66 -7.37 26.81
N ALA A 128 -12.86 -6.76 25.64
CA ALA A 128 -13.88 -5.73 25.44
C ALA A 128 -15.28 -6.32 25.62
N SER A 129 -15.57 -7.49 25.03
CA SER A 129 -16.87 -8.16 25.16
C SER A 129 -17.21 -8.48 26.62
N GLY A 130 -16.26 -8.99 27.40
CA GLY A 130 -16.48 -9.25 28.83
C GLY A 130 -16.75 -7.97 29.63
N SER A 131 -16.08 -6.87 29.28
CA SER A 131 -16.32 -5.58 29.92
C SER A 131 -17.68 -4.99 29.54
N MET A 132 -18.08 -5.13 28.27
CA MET A 132 -19.39 -4.69 27.80
C MET A 132 -20.53 -5.49 28.44
N ALA A 133 -20.37 -6.80 28.56
CA ALA A 133 -21.32 -7.67 29.24
C ALA A 133 -21.44 -7.34 30.73
N SER A 134 -20.31 -7.10 31.41
CA SER A 134 -20.28 -6.60 32.80
C SER A 134 -21.03 -5.28 32.98
N SER A 135 -21.09 -4.45 31.94
CA SER A 135 -21.85 -3.18 31.92
C SER A 135 -23.26 -3.29 31.35
N LYS A 136 -23.78 -4.52 31.12
CA LYS A 136 -25.10 -4.83 30.55
C LYS A 136 -25.37 -4.19 29.18
N VAL A 137 -24.32 -3.91 28.40
CA VAL A 137 -24.46 -3.40 27.03
C VAL A 137 -24.78 -4.53 26.05
N ILE A 138 -24.20 -5.70 26.30
CA ILE A 138 -24.49 -6.94 25.58
C ILE A 138 -24.83 -8.02 26.61
N GLU A 139 -25.55 -9.05 26.18
CA GLU A 139 -25.78 -10.22 27.03
C GLU A 139 -24.51 -11.07 27.11
N GLU A 140 -24.37 -11.82 28.21
CA GLU A 140 -23.21 -12.70 28.41
C GLU A 140 -23.13 -13.79 27.34
N SER A 141 -24.30 -14.28 26.89
CA SER A 141 -24.49 -15.21 25.78
C SER A 141 -23.96 -14.68 24.43
N ASP A 142 -23.91 -13.36 24.24
CA ASP A 142 -23.56 -12.74 22.96
C ASP A 142 -22.06 -12.46 22.81
N ARG A 143 -21.23 -12.71 23.84
CA ARG A 143 -19.80 -12.36 23.83
C ARG A 143 -19.03 -13.01 22.68
N GLN A 144 -19.24 -14.31 22.45
CA GLN A 144 -18.58 -15.04 21.36
C GLN A 144 -19.07 -14.58 19.99
N SER A 145 -20.37 -14.30 19.87
CA SER A 145 -20.98 -13.76 18.65
C SER A 145 -20.35 -12.42 18.29
N PHE A 146 -20.17 -11.52 19.27
CA PHE A 146 -19.52 -10.23 19.07
C PHE A 146 -18.09 -10.37 18.50
N VAL A 147 -17.26 -11.23 19.10
CA VAL A 147 -15.87 -11.43 18.63
C VAL A 147 -15.86 -12.02 17.22
N ARG A 148 -16.70 -13.04 16.97
CA ARG A 148 -16.81 -13.70 15.65
C ARG A 148 -17.23 -12.71 14.56
N GLU A 149 -18.19 -11.83 14.85
CA GLU A 149 -18.65 -10.82 13.89
C GLU A 149 -17.58 -9.76 13.61
N GLN A 150 -16.85 -9.30 14.63
CA GLN A 150 -15.74 -8.36 14.42
C GLN A 150 -14.63 -8.99 13.55
N MET A 151 -14.29 -10.27 13.80
CA MET A 151 -13.34 -11.01 12.97
C MET A 151 -13.87 -11.18 11.54
N GLY A 152 -15.13 -11.60 11.38
CA GLY A 152 -15.78 -11.80 10.08
C GLY A 152 -15.91 -10.51 9.25
N LEU A 153 -15.99 -9.35 9.90
CA LEU A 153 -15.95 -8.05 9.22
C LEU A 153 -14.54 -7.62 8.80
N SER A 154 -13.51 -8.10 9.49
CA SER A 154 -12.12 -7.64 9.30
C SER A 154 -11.32 -8.52 8.35
N LEU A 155 -11.44 -9.84 8.49
CA LEU A 155 -10.67 -10.82 7.72
C LEU A 155 -10.83 -10.69 6.19
N PRO A 156 -12.04 -10.42 5.64
CA PRO A 156 -12.21 -10.29 4.19
C PRO A 156 -11.36 -9.16 3.58
N ALA A 157 -10.98 -8.15 4.37
CA ALA A 157 -10.12 -7.07 3.91
C ALA A 157 -8.70 -7.52 3.54
N LEU A 158 -8.21 -8.62 4.12
CA LEU A 158 -6.91 -9.19 3.81
C LEU A 158 -6.94 -10.09 2.57
N LEU A 159 -8.11 -10.59 2.18
CA LEU A 159 -8.25 -11.56 1.09
C LEU A 159 -7.59 -11.09 -0.23
N PRO A 160 -7.71 -9.81 -0.65
CA PRO A 160 -7.02 -9.35 -1.85
C PRO A 160 -5.49 -9.50 -1.75
N TRP A 161 -4.91 -9.07 -0.63
CA TRP A 161 -3.47 -9.17 -0.40
C TRP A 161 -3.02 -10.63 -0.27
N LEU A 162 -3.77 -11.47 0.45
CA LEU A 162 -3.47 -12.91 0.60
C LEU A 162 -3.39 -13.62 -0.75
N VAL A 163 -4.36 -13.36 -1.63
CA VAL A 163 -4.40 -13.98 -2.96
C VAL A 163 -3.29 -13.41 -3.85
N LEU A 164 -3.10 -12.09 -3.87
CA LEU A 164 -2.08 -11.43 -4.69
C LEU A 164 -0.66 -11.85 -4.31
N SER A 165 -0.30 -11.78 -3.03
CA SER A 165 1.04 -12.11 -2.56
C SER A 165 1.29 -13.62 -2.58
N GLY A 166 0.31 -14.42 -2.17
CA GLY A 166 0.46 -15.88 -2.16
C GLY A 166 0.61 -16.47 -3.56
N LEU A 167 -0.19 -16.01 -4.54
CA LEU A 167 -0.05 -16.45 -5.93
C LEU A 167 1.25 -15.95 -6.58
N HIS A 168 1.70 -14.74 -6.24
CA HIS A 168 2.95 -14.20 -6.76
C HIS A 168 4.12 -15.10 -6.37
N ASP A 169 4.26 -15.41 -5.09
CA ASP A 169 5.32 -16.27 -4.59
C ASP A 169 5.21 -17.69 -5.15
N PHE A 170 3.99 -18.23 -5.26
CA PHE A 170 3.75 -19.52 -5.91
C PHE A 170 4.25 -19.54 -7.37
N PHE A 171 3.96 -18.51 -8.17
CA PHE A 171 4.42 -18.44 -9.55
C PHE A 171 5.94 -18.29 -9.66
N MET A 172 6.56 -17.55 -8.73
CA MET A 172 8.02 -17.39 -8.68
C MET A 172 8.75 -18.70 -8.34
N LEU A 173 8.10 -19.60 -7.62
CA LEU A 173 8.63 -20.93 -7.30
C LEU A 173 8.49 -21.95 -8.43
N LEU A 174 7.68 -21.68 -9.47
CA LEU A 174 7.52 -22.62 -10.57
C LEU A 174 8.84 -22.77 -11.37
N PRO A 175 9.17 -24.00 -11.83
CA PRO A 175 10.43 -24.26 -12.52
C PRO A 175 10.51 -23.64 -13.93
N PHE A 176 9.43 -23.03 -14.43
CA PHE A 176 9.37 -22.46 -15.77
C PHE A 176 9.97 -21.04 -15.80
N SER A 177 11.06 -20.84 -16.53
CA SER A 177 11.74 -19.54 -16.69
C SER A 177 10.84 -18.47 -17.33
N GLY A 178 9.99 -18.86 -18.30
CA GLY A 178 9.09 -17.93 -18.98
C GLY A 178 8.09 -17.22 -18.06
N PHE A 179 7.61 -17.88 -17.00
CA PHE A 179 6.78 -17.19 -16.00
C PHE A 179 7.60 -16.19 -15.21
N ARG A 180 8.79 -16.57 -14.74
CA ARG A 180 9.67 -15.66 -13.97
C ARG A 180 10.06 -14.42 -14.77
N GLU A 181 10.35 -14.54 -16.06
CA GLU A 181 10.65 -13.40 -16.92
C GLU A 181 9.43 -12.47 -17.13
N ILE A 182 8.24 -13.05 -17.34
CA ILE A 182 7.02 -12.25 -17.48
C ILE A 182 6.71 -11.53 -16.16
N PHE A 183 6.74 -12.25 -15.02
CA PHE A 183 6.43 -11.68 -13.70
C PHE A 183 7.53 -10.78 -13.13
N SER A 184 8.77 -10.85 -13.62
CA SER A 184 9.82 -9.89 -13.27
C SER A 184 9.72 -8.60 -14.08
N SER A 185 9.11 -8.64 -15.28
CA SER A 185 8.87 -7.44 -16.08
C SER A 185 7.79 -6.53 -15.47
N SER A 186 7.98 -5.21 -15.54
CA SER A 186 7.00 -4.23 -15.04
C SER A 186 5.63 -4.36 -15.71
N THR A 187 5.62 -4.67 -17.01
CA THR A 187 4.38 -4.90 -17.78
C THR A 187 3.66 -6.16 -17.30
N GLY A 188 4.38 -7.27 -17.13
CA GLY A 188 3.78 -8.51 -16.65
C GLY A 188 3.26 -8.40 -15.21
N GLN A 189 3.96 -7.71 -14.31
CA GLN A 189 3.47 -7.39 -12.97
C GLN A 189 2.18 -6.57 -13.01
N THR A 190 2.10 -5.59 -13.90
CA THR A 190 0.89 -4.75 -14.07
C THR A 190 -0.29 -5.59 -14.55
N ILE A 191 -0.09 -6.43 -15.58
CA ILE A 191 -1.12 -7.33 -16.10
C ILE A 191 -1.57 -8.32 -15.03
N TYR A 192 -0.61 -8.92 -14.31
CA TYR A 192 -0.86 -9.82 -13.20
C TYR A 192 -1.75 -9.17 -12.13
N PHE A 193 -1.32 -8.03 -11.60
CA PHE A 193 -2.05 -7.30 -10.57
C PHE A 193 -3.48 -6.97 -11.03
N LEU A 194 -3.63 -6.44 -12.25
CA LEU A 194 -4.94 -6.08 -12.80
C LEU A 194 -5.85 -7.31 -12.97
N SER A 195 -5.31 -8.43 -13.46
CA SER A 195 -6.06 -9.66 -13.67
C SER A 195 -6.60 -10.25 -12.36
N ILE A 196 -5.76 -10.33 -11.34
CA ILE A 196 -6.14 -10.82 -10.01
C ILE A 196 -7.08 -9.84 -9.32
N PHE A 197 -6.84 -8.54 -9.44
CA PHE A 197 -7.73 -7.51 -8.91
C PHE A 197 -9.13 -7.60 -9.51
N ILE A 198 -9.24 -7.77 -10.83
CA ILE A 198 -10.52 -7.98 -11.51
C ILE A 198 -11.17 -9.26 -10.97
N ALA A 199 -10.45 -10.38 -10.89
CA ALA A 199 -10.98 -11.63 -10.37
C ALA A 199 -11.52 -11.47 -8.93
N ILE A 200 -10.76 -10.85 -8.03
CA ILE A 200 -11.20 -10.55 -6.67
C ILE A 200 -12.46 -9.68 -6.70
N PHE A 201 -12.51 -8.64 -7.54
CA PHE A 201 -13.68 -7.78 -7.65
C PHE A 201 -14.94 -8.54 -8.12
N LEU A 202 -14.79 -9.49 -9.06
CA LEU A 202 -15.89 -10.34 -9.53
C LEU A 202 -16.40 -11.29 -8.42
N PHE A 203 -15.46 -11.94 -7.71
CA PHE A 203 -15.75 -13.07 -6.83
C PHE A 203 -15.84 -12.71 -5.34
N ALA A 204 -15.40 -11.52 -4.93
CA ALA A 204 -15.49 -11.04 -3.56
C ALA A 204 -16.90 -11.17 -2.97
N PRO A 205 -18.00 -10.88 -3.69
CA PRO A 205 -19.35 -11.06 -3.14
C PRO A 205 -19.64 -12.50 -2.68
N VAL A 206 -19.12 -13.49 -3.42
CA VAL A 206 -19.31 -14.91 -3.12
C VAL A 206 -18.52 -15.33 -1.88
N CYS A 207 -17.32 -14.76 -1.70
CA CYS A 207 -16.52 -15.00 -0.51
C CYS A 207 -17.11 -14.30 0.72
N ILE A 208 -17.45 -13.01 0.59
CA ILE A 208 -17.91 -12.18 1.70
C ILE A 208 -19.22 -12.71 2.29
N GLN A 209 -20.20 -13.14 1.46
CA GLN A 209 -21.44 -13.73 1.99
C GLN A 209 -21.17 -14.93 2.92
N ARG A 210 -20.11 -15.71 2.65
CA ARG A 210 -19.76 -16.89 3.44
C ARG A 210 -19.04 -16.50 4.73
N PHE A 211 -18.13 -15.53 4.68
CA PHE A 211 -17.49 -14.97 5.87
C PHE A 211 -18.49 -14.29 6.81
N TRP A 212 -19.53 -13.66 6.27
CA TRP A 212 -20.57 -12.97 7.04
C TRP A 212 -21.71 -13.88 7.49
N GLY A 213 -21.69 -15.17 7.13
CA GLY A 213 -22.75 -16.11 7.50
C GLY A 213 -24.12 -15.75 6.92
N CYS A 214 -24.14 -15.09 5.76
CA CYS A 214 -25.37 -14.73 5.08
C CYS A 214 -26.13 -15.99 4.64
N SER A 215 -27.45 -15.97 4.78
CA SER A 215 -28.33 -17.07 4.37
C SER A 215 -29.46 -16.54 3.47
N PRO A 216 -29.99 -17.32 2.51
CA PRO A 216 -31.09 -16.87 1.67
C PRO A 216 -32.33 -16.48 2.48
N LEU A 217 -32.96 -15.37 2.12
CA LEU A 217 -34.26 -14.99 2.68
C LEU A 217 -35.33 -16.00 2.22
N PRO A 218 -36.08 -16.65 3.12
CA PRO A 218 -37.04 -17.66 2.72
C PRO A 218 -38.18 -17.06 1.87
N PRO A 219 -38.82 -17.87 1.00
CA PRO A 219 -40.02 -17.46 0.28
C PRO A 219 -41.11 -17.00 1.25
N GLY A 220 -41.70 -15.84 1.00
CA GLY A 220 -42.75 -15.27 1.84
C GLY A 220 -43.16 -13.86 1.42
N PRO A 221 -44.15 -13.25 2.08
CA PRO A 221 -44.70 -11.94 1.68
C PRO A 221 -43.65 -10.83 1.63
N VAL A 222 -42.72 -10.85 2.59
CA VAL A 222 -41.62 -9.87 2.68
C VAL A 222 -40.67 -10.00 1.49
N ARG A 223 -40.28 -11.23 1.13
CA ARG A 223 -39.42 -11.48 -0.03
C ARG A 223 -40.06 -10.99 -1.33
N HIS A 224 -41.32 -11.37 -1.57
CA HIS A 224 -42.04 -10.94 -2.77
C HIS A 224 -42.15 -9.41 -2.89
N ARG A 225 -42.31 -8.72 -1.75
CA ARG A 225 -42.34 -7.25 -1.72
C ARG A 225 -40.99 -6.64 -2.13
N ILE A 226 -39.89 -7.15 -1.57
CA ILE A 226 -38.54 -6.72 -1.96
C ILE A 226 -38.32 -6.99 -3.47
N GLU A 227 -38.68 -8.17 -3.95
CA GLU A 227 -38.54 -8.55 -5.36
C GLU A 227 -39.35 -7.62 -6.28
N LYS A 228 -40.58 -7.25 -5.88
CA LYS A 228 -41.42 -6.30 -6.63
C LYS A 228 -40.75 -4.94 -6.80
N VAL A 229 -40.22 -4.35 -5.74
CA VAL A 229 -39.50 -3.06 -5.82
C VAL A 229 -38.26 -3.17 -6.71
N LEU A 230 -37.51 -4.27 -6.62
CA LEU A 230 -36.34 -4.50 -7.46
C LEU A 230 -36.72 -4.67 -8.94
N GLN A 231 -37.86 -5.30 -9.24
CA GLN A 231 -38.40 -5.40 -10.60
C GLN A 231 -38.82 -4.03 -11.14
N GLU A 232 -39.55 -3.23 -10.36
CA GLU A 232 -40.00 -1.88 -10.74
C GLU A 232 -38.82 -0.94 -11.03
N THR A 233 -37.76 -1.04 -10.24
CA THR A 233 -36.52 -0.27 -10.42
C THR A 233 -35.58 -0.86 -11.48
N LYS A 234 -35.96 -1.98 -12.12
CA LYS A 234 -35.14 -2.74 -13.10
C LYS A 234 -33.76 -3.12 -12.53
N THR A 235 -33.70 -3.41 -11.25
CA THR A 235 -32.47 -3.79 -10.54
C THR A 235 -32.30 -5.30 -10.59
N GLY A 236 -31.41 -5.79 -11.47
CA GLY A 236 -31.07 -7.21 -11.53
C GLY A 236 -30.26 -7.66 -10.30
N PHE A 237 -30.59 -8.82 -9.73
CA PHE A 237 -29.91 -9.42 -8.59
C PHE A 237 -29.85 -10.95 -8.73
N LYS A 238 -28.95 -11.59 -7.97
CA LYS A 238 -28.84 -13.05 -7.89
C LYS A 238 -29.71 -13.61 -6.78
N ASP A 239 -29.64 -13.03 -5.57
CA ASP A 239 -30.48 -13.45 -4.44
C ASP A 239 -30.62 -12.34 -3.39
N ILE A 240 -31.60 -12.49 -2.50
CA ILE A 240 -31.82 -11.67 -1.30
C ILE A 240 -31.39 -12.50 -0.09
N LEU A 241 -30.45 -11.97 0.69
CA LEU A 241 -29.84 -12.67 1.81
C LEU A 241 -30.13 -11.97 3.15
N ILE A 242 -30.36 -12.78 4.17
CA ILE A 242 -30.35 -12.37 5.57
C ILE A 242 -28.91 -12.13 6.01
N TRP A 243 -28.64 -10.94 6.54
CA TRP A 243 -27.34 -10.56 7.10
C TRP A 243 -27.41 -10.56 8.63
N PRO A 244 -26.76 -11.51 9.33
CA PRO A 244 -26.87 -11.67 10.79
C PRO A 244 -26.02 -10.65 11.60
N LEU A 245 -25.83 -9.43 11.09
CA LEU A 245 -24.93 -8.44 11.66
C LEU A 245 -25.31 -8.05 13.10
N PHE A 246 -24.38 -8.15 14.06
CA PHE A 246 -24.61 -7.85 15.48
C PHE A 246 -25.80 -8.61 16.08
N GLY A 247 -25.82 -9.94 15.91
CA GLY A 247 -26.94 -10.80 16.31
C GLY A 247 -28.25 -10.45 15.60
N GLY A 248 -28.17 -9.80 14.43
CA GLY A 248 -29.32 -9.31 13.67
C GLY A 248 -30.01 -8.07 14.24
N ARG A 249 -29.42 -7.41 15.24
CA ARG A 249 -30.03 -6.25 15.95
C ARG A 249 -29.84 -4.91 15.23
N MET A 250 -28.91 -4.84 14.28
CA MET A 250 -28.62 -3.61 13.54
C MET A 250 -29.67 -3.40 12.44
N LEU A 251 -30.34 -2.25 12.39
CA LEU A 251 -31.17 -1.87 11.24
C LEU A 251 -30.26 -1.39 10.10
N THR A 252 -30.05 -2.25 9.11
CA THR A 252 -29.30 -1.89 7.89
C THR A 252 -29.72 -2.80 6.75
N ALA A 253 -29.70 -2.25 5.54
CA ALA A 253 -29.64 -3.03 4.32
C ALA A 253 -28.28 -2.77 3.65
N GLY A 254 -28.00 -3.49 2.57
CA GLY A 254 -26.83 -3.20 1.76
C GLY A 254 -26.87 -3.94 0.44
N ILE A 255 -26.20 -3.39 -0.56
CA ILE A 255 -26.01 -4.04 -1.85
C ILE A 255 -24.56 -4.45 -2.05
N MET A 256 -24.35 -5.70 -2.49
CA MET A 256 -23.03 -6.24 -2.77
C MET A 256 -22.98 -6.77 -4.17
N GLY A 257 -21.89 -6.54 -4.89
CA GLY A 257 -21.65 -7.10 -6.20
C GLY A 257 -21.93 -6.15 -7.37
N PRO A 258 -20.98 -6.02 -8.31
CA PRO A 258 -21.06 -5.03 -9.38
C PRO A 258 -22.11 -5.33 -10.46
N TRP A 259 -22.36 -6.59 -10.79
CA TRP A 259 -23.33 -6.99 -11.84
C TRP A 259 -24.40 -7.94 -11.30
N ALA A 260 -25.55 -7.99 -11.98
CA ALA A 260 -26.73 -8.75 -11.57
C ALA A 260 -26.44 -10.21 -11.17
N ARG A 261 -25.60 -10.94 -11.94
CA ARG A 261 -25.24 -12.34 -11.66
C ARG A 261 -24.45 -12.56 -10.37
N PHE A 262 -23.80 -11.52 -9.84
CA PHE A 262 -23.03 -11.58 -8.60
C PHE A 262 -23.55 -10.60 -7.55
N ARG A 263 -24.76 -10.05 -7.78
CA ARG A 263 -25.33 -9.02 -6.92
C ARG A 263 -26.26 -9.61 -5.88
N TYR A 264 -25.99 -9.34 -4.62
CA TYR A 264 -26.79 -9.79 -3.49
C TYR A 264 -27.37 -8.60 -2.75
N ILE A 265 -28.65 -8.69 -2.42
CA ILE A 265 -29.36 -7.72 -1.58
C ILE A 265 -29.32 -8.24 -0.15
N LEU A 266 -28.68 -7.50 0.75
CA LEU A 266 -28.52 -7.88 2.15
C LEU A 266 -29.56 -7.14 2.99
N VAL A 267 -30.31 -7.88 3.80
CA VAL A 267 -31.28 -7.32 4.76
C VAL A 267 -31.05 -7.92 6.14
N THR A 268 -31.07 -7.09 7.19
CA THR A 268 -30.95 -7.60 8.56
C THR A 268 -32.30 -8.00 9.16
N PRO A 269 -32.32 -8.96 10.09
CA PRO A 269 -33.55 -9.35 10.80
C PRO A 269 -34.27 -8.18 11.50
N ALA A 270 -33.55 -7.28 12.14
CA ALA A 270 -34.14 -6.10 12.78
C ALA A 270 -34.87 -5.20 11.77
N LEU A 271 -34.33 -5.03 10.57
CA LEU A 271 -34.95 -4.22 9.53
C LEU A 271 -36.32 -4.80 9.13
N LEU A 272 -36.41 -6.12 8.96
CA LEU A 272 -37.65 -6.80 8.60
C LEU A 272 -38.69 -6.81 9.74
N ARG A 273 -38.24 -6.69 11.00
CA ARG A 273 -39.10 -6.72 12.19
C ARG A 273 -39.69 -5.36 12.55
N TYR A 274 -38.91 -4.30 12.37
CA TYR A 274 -39.24 -2.97 12.91
C TYR A 274 -39.72 -1.96 11.88
N LEU A 275 -39.46 -2.17 10.59
CA LEU A 275 -39.95 -1.27 9.55
C LEU A 275 -41.35 -1.64 9.08
N TYR A 276 -42.17 -0.62 8.84
CA TYR A 276 -43.44 -0.79 8.14
C TYR A 276 -43.20 -1.20 6.67
N PRO A 277 -44.17 -1.84 5.99
CA PRO A 277 -44.00 -2.30 4.62
C PRO A 277 -43.52 -1.20 3.65
N GLU A 278 -44.05 0.01 3.76
CA GLU A 278 -43.72 1.14 2.89
C GLU A 278 -42.33 1.71 3.19
N GLU A 279 -41.90 1.66 4.45
CA GLU A 279 -40.53 2.02 4.88
C GLU A 279 -39.51 1.02 4.35
N LEU A 280 -39.82 -0.28 4.43
CA LEU A 280 -38.98 -1.33 3.83
C LEU A 280 -38.82 -1.10 2.33
N GLU A 281 -39.91 -0.83 1.61
CA GLU A 281 -39.85 -0.52 0.17
C GLU A 281 -38.97 0.70 -0.11
N ALA A 282 -39.02 1.73 0.74
CA ALA A 282 -38.21 2.93 0.60
C ALA A 282 -36.72 2.64 0.77
N VAL A 283 -36.36 1.78 1.73
CA VAL A 283 -34.98 1.32 1.93
C VAL A 283 -34.51 0.49 0.75
N ILE A 284 -35.32 -0.44 0.24
CA ILE A 284 -34.94 -1.24 -0.93
C ILE A 284 -34.78 -0.35 -2.17
N ALA A 285 -35.64 0.65 -2.34
CA ALA A 285 -35.49 1.63 -3.41
C ALA A 285 -34.19 2.44 -3.26
N HIS A 286 -33.79 2.79 -2.04
CA HIS A 286 -32.50 3.41 -1.75
C HIS A 286 -31.32 2.51 -2.16
N GLU A 287 -31.33 1.24 -1.74
CA GLU A 287 -30.30 0.25 -2.13
C GLU A 287 -30.25 0.03 -3.65
N ALA A 288 -31.42 -0.01 -4.30
CA ALA A 288 -31.53 -0.06 -5.76
C ALA A 288 -30.88 1.17 -6.43
N GLY A 289 -30.96 2.34 -5.80
CA GLY A 289 -30.27 3.56 -6.22
C GLY A 289 -28.75 3.38 -6.30
N HIS A 290 -28.13 2.68 -5.34
CA HIS A 290 -26.70 2.35 -5.41
C HIS A 290 -26.36 1.45 -6.60
N ALA A 291 -27.24 0.49 -6.93
CA ALA A 291 -27.10 -0.34 -8.12
C ALA A 291 -27.25 0.46 -9.42
N HIS A 292 -28.29 1.31 -9.48
CA HIS A 292 -28.61 2.13 -10.64
C HIS A 292 -27.44 3.04 -11.04
N TYR A 293 -26.88 3.74 -10.06
CA TYR A 293 -25.73 4.63 -10.25
C TYR A 293 -24.37 3.95 -10.22
N ARG A 294 -24.33 2.62 -10.04
CA ARG A 294 -23.09 1.82 -10.03
C ARG A 294 -22.08 2.33 -9.01
N HIS A 295 -22.53 2.80 -7.84
CA HIS A 295 -21.67 3.37 -6.80
C HIS A 295 -20.53 2.43 -6.41
N LEU A 296 -20.77 1.11 -6.35
CA LEU A 296 -19.74 0.12 -6.05
C LEU A 296 -18.59 0.10 -7.07
N ILE A 297 -18.87 0.28 -8.36
CA ILE A 297 -17.84 0.36 -9.40
C ILE A 297 -17.02 1.64 -9.22
N PHE A 298 -17.68 2.76 -8.91
CA PHE A 298 -16.98 4.02 -8.63
C PHE A 298 -16.11 3.94 -7.36
N TYR A 299 -16.55 3.24 -6.32
CA TYR A 299 -15.69 3.00 -5.16
C TYR A 299 -14.41 2.27 -5.55
N VAL A 300 -14.48 1.28 -6.43
CA VAL A 300 -13.28 0.60 -6.94
C VAL A 300 -12.35 1.54 -7.69
N PHE A 301 -12.88 2.42 -8.56
CA PHE A 301 -12.03 3.41 -9.24
C PHE A 301 -11.40 4.42 -8.26
N ILE A 302 -12.14 4.84 -7.22
CA ILE A 302 -11.59 5.73 -6.21
C ILE A 302 -10.53 5.01 -5.36
N LEU A 303 -10.70 3.73 -5.05
CA LEU A 303 -9.69 2.93 -4.36
C LEU A 303 -8.45 2.72 -5.24
N ALA A 304 -8.61 2.40 -6.52
CA ALA A 304 -7.50 2.27 -7.46
C ALA A 304 -6.74 3.60 -7.64
N GLY A 305 -7.45 4.72 -7.65
CA GLY A 305 -6.84 6.04 -7.71
C GLY A 305 -6.01 6.38 -6.47
N PHE A 306 -6.28 5.79 -5.30
CA PHE A 306 -5.39 5.94 -4.13
C PHE A 306 -4.02 5.32 -4.41
N LEU A 307 -3.98 4.15 -5.06
CA LEU A 307 -2.72 3.48 -5.41
C LEU A 307 -1.93 4.35 -6.39
N LEU A 308 -2.60 4.90 -7.41
CA LEU A 308 -1.98 5.81 -8.37
C LEU A 308 -1.43 7.07 -7.66
N VAL A 309 -2.27 7.77 -6.90
CA VAL A 309 -1.85 8.98 -6.17
C VAL A 309 -0.71 8.69 -5.21
N SER A 310 -0.76 7.56 -4.49
CA SER A 310 0.31 7.19 -3.54
C SER A 310 1.62 6.93 -4.26
N TRP A 311 1.60 6.20 -5.37
CA TRP A 311 2.80 5.94 -6.17
C TRP A 311 3.47 7.25 -6.60
N PHE A 312 2.71 8.17 -7.20
CA PHE A 312 3.24 9.47 -7.62
C PHE A 312 3.69 10.39 -6.47
N PHE A 313 2.87 10.48 -5.43
CA PHE A 313 3.08 11.44 -4.35
C PHE A 313 4.24 11.03 -3.45
N LEU A 314 4.42 9.73 -3.21
CA LEU A 314 5.54 9.23 -2.40
C LEU A 314 6.88 9.47 -3.12
N ASP A 315 6.96 9.17 -4.42
CA ASP A 315 8.18 9.41 -5.21
C ASP A 315 8.52 10.91 -5.23
N PHE A 316 7.53 11.77 -5.47
CA PHE A 316 7.72 13.23 -5.44
C PHE A 316 8.16 13.75 -4.07
N LEU A 317 7.56 13.26 -2.98
CA LEU A 317 7.95 13.69 -1.64
C LEU A 317 9.33 13.19 -1.24
N TYR A 318 9.69 11.95 -1.61
CA TYR A 318 11.03 11.42 -1.39
C TYR A 318 12.08 12.29 -2.08
N GLN A 319 11.81 12.68 -3.33
CA GLN A 319 12.63 13.65 -4.06
C GLN A 319 12.74 15.00 -3.32
N LEU A 320 11.64 15.57 -2.83
CA LEU A 320 11.66 16.83 -2.07
C LEU A 320 12.44 16.73 -0.75
N ILE A 321 12.35 15.61 -0.04
CA ILE A 321 13.06 15.41 1.23
C ILE A 321 14.56 15.42 1.01
N ILE A 322 15.03 14.74 -0.03
CA ILE A 322 16.47 14.59 -0.34
C ILE A 322 17.02 15.80 -1.12
N LEU A 323 16.22 16.47 -1.94
CA LEU A 323 16.69 17.62 -2.73
C LEU A 323 16.54 18.96 -2.00
N GLY A 324 15.62 19.05 -1.04
CA GLY A 324 15.20 20.28 -0.38
C GLY A 324 15.51 20.37 1.13
N PRO A 325 14.82 21.24 1.88
CA PRO A 325 15.05 21.46 3.31
C PRO A 325 14.68 20.27 4.21
N GLY A 326 14.09 19.19 3.66
CA GLY A 326 13.85 17.94 4.39
C GLY A 326 15.14 17.31 4.93
N LEU A 327 16.27 17.53 4.27
CA LEU A 327 17.61 17.21 4.76
C LEU A 327 17.93 17.81 6.13
N MET A 328 17.50 19.05 6.39
CA MET A 328 17.63 19.66 7.73
C MET A 328 16.74 18.99 8.76
N LEU A 329 15.59 18.44 8.34
CA LEU A 329 14.73 17.67 9.24
C LEU A 329 15.41 16.35 9.65
N LEU A 330 16.16 15.73 8.73
CA LEU A 330 16.90 14.49 9.00
C LEU A 330 17.98 14.70 10.06
N SER A 331 18.65 15.86 10.10
CA SER A 331 19.69 16.15 11.10
C SER A 331 19.14 16.30 12.53
N PHE A 332 17.86 16.65 12.71
CA PHE A 332 17.22 16.64 14.04
C PHE A 332 17.03 15.23 14.62
N PHE A 333 17.02 14.19 13.77
CA PHE A 333 16.83 12.80 14.15
C PHE A 333 18.11 11.98 13.99
N SER A 334 19.27 12.59 14.23
CA SER A 334 20.60 11.99 14.08
C SER A 334 20.86 10.76 14.96
N PHE A 335 19.99 10.47 15.93
CA PHE A 335 20.04 9.25 16.75
C PHE A 335 19.44 8.00 16.07
N LEU A 336 18.73 8.18 14.95
CA LEU A 336 18.24 7.08 14.12
C LEU A 336 19.17 6.88 12.92
N SER A 337 19.31 5.64 12.46
CA SER A 337 19.99 5.40 11.19
C SER A 337 19.20 6.06 10.04
N PRO A 338 19.88 6.55 8.99
CA PRO A 338 19.21 7.16 7.83
C PRO A 338 18.13 6.27 7.23
N ALA A 339 18.37 4.95 7.15
CA ALA A 339 17.42 3.97 6.65
C ALA A 339 16.16 3.83 7.55
N ALA A 340 16.34 3.79 8.87
CA ALA A 340 15.23 3.73 9.82
C ALA A 340 14.37 5.00 9.76
N LEU A 341 15.02 6.16 9.63
CA LEU A 341 14.35 7.45 9.52
C LEU A 341 13.58 7.59 8.20
N ALA A 342 14.18 7.17 7.07
CA ALA A 342 13.52 7.16 5.78
C ALA A 342 12.28 6.24 5.79
N THR A 343 12.40 5.05 6.40
CA THR A 343 11.29 4.10 6.55
C THR A 343 10.16 4.70 7.41
N ALA A 344 10.50 5.25 8.57
CA ALA A 344 9.52 5.88 9.47
C ALA A 344 8.79 7.06 8.80
N LEU A 345 9.53 7.89 8.05
CA LEU A 345 8.97 9.02 7.32
C LEU A 345 8.07 8.55 6.16
N GLY A 346 8.48 7.53 5.41
CA GLY A 346 7.67 6.90 4.37
C GLY A 346 6.36 6.34 4.91
N ILE A 347 6.39 5.63 6.04
CA ILE A 347 5.19 5.13 6.74
C ILE A 347 4.30 6.28 7.18
N PHE A 348 4.88 7.31 7.83
CA PHE A 348 4.12 8.46 8.31
C PHE A 348 3.41 9.20 7.16
N ILE A 349 4.12 9.44 6.06
CA ILE A 349 3.56 10.09 4.87
C ILE A 349 2.47 9.21 4.26
N THR A 350 2.71 7.92 4.09
CA THR A 350 1.74 6.97 3.51
C THR A 350 0.46 6.90 4.34
N LEU A 351 0.58 6.78 5.67
CA LEU A 351 -0.57 6.77 6.57
C LEU A 351 -1.30 8.11 6.60
N THR A 352 -0.58 9.23 6.53
CA THR A 352 -1.16 10.57 6.45
C THR A 352 -1.95 10.72 5.16
N LEU A 353 -1.35 10.37 4.02
CA LEU A 353 -2.01 10.40 2.73
C LEU A 353 -3.24 9.49 2.73
N PHE A 354 -3.13 8.28 3.27
CA PHE A 354 -4.25 7.34 3.43
C PHE A 354 -5.39 7.96 4.23
N ILE A 355 -5.12 8.56 5.39
CA ILE A 355 -6.15 9.21 6.21
C ILE A 355 -6.79 10.36 5.45
N LEU A 356 -5.99 11.26 4.86
CA LEU A 356 -6.50 12.44 4.14
C LEU A 356 -7.36 12.03 2.95
N TYR A 357 -6.86 11.11 2.13
CA TYR A 357 -7.53 10.61 0.95
C TYR A 357 -8.88 9.99 1.32
N PHE A 358 -8.90 9.07 2.27
CA PHE A 358 -10.15 8.36 2.58
C PHE A 358 -11.13 9.22 3.39
N ARG A 359 -10.64 10.07 4.30
CA ARG A 359 -11.49 10.93 5.14
C ARG A 359 -12.20 12.01 4.33
N PHE A 360 -11.46 12.64 3.40
CA PHE A 360 -11.92 13.82 2.67
C PHE A 360 -12.38 13.47 1.26
N LEU A 361 -11.55 12.82 0.44
CA LEU A 361 -11.90 12.51 -0.96
C LEU A 361 -12.89 11.35 -1.05
N PHE A 362 -12.53 10.17 -0.53
CA PHE A 362 -13.43 9.01 -0.56
C PHE A 362 -14.71 9.30 0.25
N GLY A 363 -14.55 9.88 1.45
CA GLY A 363 -15.67 10.32 2.28
C GLY A 363 -16.59 11.34 1.59
N TYR A 364 -16.07 12.24 0.75
CA TYR A 364 -16.90 13.13 -0.07
C TYR A 364 -17.79 12.34 -1.04
N PHE A 365 -17.23 11.39 -1.79
CA PHE A 365 -18.01 10.57 -2.71
C PHE A 365 -19.03 9.69 -1.99
N MET A 366 -18.63 9.00 -0.91
CA MET A 366 -19.53 8.20 -0.08
C MET A 366 -20.76 8.99 0.33
N ARG A 367 -20.57 10.16 0.96
CA ARG A 367 -21.70 11.00 1.43
C ARG A 367 -22.61 11.46 0.29
N ASN A 368 -22.03 11.84 -0.84
CA ASN A 368 -22.81 12.30 -1.99
C ASN A 368 -23.57 11.17 -2.70
N PHE A 369 -23.01 9.96 -2.75
CA PHE A 369 -23.67 8.76 -3.26
C PHE A 369 -24.86 8.37 -2.38
N GLU A 370 -24.77 8.52 -1.06
CA GLU A 370 -25.91 8.32 -0.16
C GLU A 370 -27.08 9.27 -0.47
N ARG A 371 -26.80 10.58 -0.63
CA ARG A 371 -27.83 11.54 -1.06
C ARG A 371 -28.37 11.22 -2.45
N GLN A 372 -27.51 10.70 -3.33
CA GLN A 372 -27.91 10.31 -4.67
C GLN A 372 -28.87 9.11 -4.64
N ALA A 373 -28.62 8.13 -3.76
CA ALA A 373 -29.52 7.02 -3.50
C ALA A 373 -30.82 7.45 -2.80
N ASP A 374 -30.76 8.40 -1.85
CA ASP A 374 -31.95 9.03 -1.24
C ASP A 374 -32.84 9.71 -2.32
N ALA A 375 -32.22 10.49 -3.20
CA ALA A 375 -32.91 11.15 -4.31
C ALA A 375 -33.51 10.13 -5.30
N PHE A 376 -32.86 8.99 -5.51
CA PHE A 376 -33.39 7.91 -6.33
C PHE A 376 -34.64 7.29 -5.69
N ALA A 377 -34.58 6.93 -4.40
CA ALA A 377 -35.71 6.38 -3.68
C ALA A 377 -36.91 7.34 -3.68
N PHE A 378 -36.67 8.64 -3.45
CA PHE A 378 -37.68 9.69 -3.55
C PHE A 378 -38.39 9.69 -4.91
N ARG A 379 -37.65 9.62 -6.02
CA ARG A 379 -38.25 9.63 -7.37
C ARG A 379 -39.01 8.36 -7.69
N VAL A 380 -38.56 7.21 -7.20
CA VAL A 380 -39.25 5.93 -7.43
C VAL A 380 -40.56 5.87 -6.66
N GLN A 381 -40.56 6.31 -5.40
CA GLN A 381 -41.76 6.28 -4.56
C GLN A 381 -42.70 7.47 -4.77
N GLY A 382 -42.24 8.55 -5.41
CA GLY A 382 -42.99 9.79 -5.59
C GLY A 382 -43.18 10.63 -4.32
N THR A 383 -42.64 10.17 -3.19
CA THR A 383 -42.61 10.91 -1.92
C THR A 383 -41.39 10.51 -1.09
N ALA A 384 -40.89 11.44 -0.27
CA ALA A 384 -39.83 11.21 0.69
C ALA A 384 -40.33 10.70 2.05
N ARG A 385 -41.65 10.70 2.28
CA ARG A 385 -42.26 10.43 3.59
C ARG A 385 -41.78 9.13 4.23
N HIS A 386 -41.80 8.02 3.48
CA HIS A 386 -41.45 6.70 4.02
C HIS A 386 -39.96 6.59 4.37
N LEU A 387 -39.09 7.20 3.57
CA LEU A 387 -37.65 7.21 3.83
C LEU A 387 -37.30 8.12 5.03
N ILE A 388 -37.96 9.27 5.16
CA ILE A 388 -37.83 10.16 6.33
C ILE A 388 -38.29 9.43 7.60
N GLN A 389 -39.43 8.74 7.54
CA GLN A 389 -39.93 7.96 8.67
C GLN A 389 -38.94 6.85 9.07
N THR A 390 -38.35 6.17 8.09
CA THR A 390 -37.28 5.18 8.33
C THR A 390 -36.11 5.78 9.11
N PHE A 391 -35.67 7.00 8.76
CA PHE A 391 -34.60 7.67 9.51
C PHE A 391 -34.97 8.01 10.95
N HIS A 392 -36.22 8.41 11.20
CA HIS A 392 -36.73 8.59 12.56
C HIS A 392 -36.74 7.26 13.33
N THR A 393 -37.23 6.19 12.71
CA THR A 393 -37.21 4.83 13.30
C THR A 393 -35.79 4.40 13.63
N LEU A 394 -34.84 4.60 12.71
CA LEU A 394 -33.42 4.29 12.92
C LEU A 394 -32.84 5.10 14.09
N SER A 395 -33.09 6.41 14.13
CA SER A 395 -32.60 7.28 15.19
C SER A 395 -33.13 6.86 16.57
N ASN A 396 -34.42 6.55 16.65
CA ASN A 396 -35.07 6.16 17.90
C ASN A 396 -34.58 4.80 18.39
N MET A 397 -34.44 3.82 17.49
CA MET A 397 -34.00 2.46 17.84
C MET A 397 -32.51 2.38 18.20
N THR A 398 -31.68 3.16 17.53
CA THR A 398 -30.22 3.12 17.77
C THR A 398 -29.77 4.07 18.87
N GLY A 399 -30.64 4.99 19.33
CA GLY A 399 -30.30 6.03 20.29
C GLY A 399 -29.20 6.98 19.81
N GLN A 400 -28.94 7.02 18.49
CA GLN A 400 -27.93 7.89 17.91
C GLN A 400 -28.46 9.31 17.80
N ASN A 401 -27.58 10.28 18.10
CA ASN A 401 -27.90 11.68 17.88
C ASN A 401 -28.05 11.93 16.35
N PRO A 402 -29.21 12.41 15.87
CA PRO A 402 -29.47 12.67 14.45
C PRO A 402 -28.48 13.62 13.77
N ASP A 403 -27.90 14.54 14.55
CA ASP A 403 -26.96 15.57 14.07
C ASP A 403 -25.50 15.11 14.10
N LYS A 404 -25.23 13.91 14.61
CA LYS A 404 -23.85 13.43 14.74
C LYS A 404 -23.21 13.30 13.36
N PRO A 405 -22.10 14.02 13.10
CA PRO A 405 -21.43 13.94 11.82
C PRO A 405 -20.73 12.59 11.67
N ASN A 406 -20.70 12.09 10.42
CA ASN A 406 -19.97 10.90 10.05
C ASN A 406 -19.09 11.18 8.82
N TRP A 407 -17.97 10.47 8.71
CA TRP A 407 -17.06 10.63 7.59
C TRP A 407 -17.59 10.02 6.28
N HIS A 408 -18.44 9.00 6.32
CA HIS A 408 -18.96 8.30 5.13
C HIS A 408 -20.46 8.52 4.87
N HIS A 409 -21.23 8.98 5.87
CA HIS A 409 -22.64 9.37 5.68
C HIS A 409 -22.84 10.81 6.15
N PHE A 410 -23.76 11.53 5.50
CA PHE A 410 -24.32 12.74 6.09
C PHE A 410 -25.09 12.37 7.36
N SER A 411 -25.24 13.33 8.28
CA SER A 411 -26.06 13.11 9.46
C SER A 411 -27.52 12.83 9.06
N ILE A 412 -28.28 12.16 9.93
CA ILE A 412 -29.69 11.84 9.66
C ILE A 412 -30.46 13.14 9.39
N SER A 413 -30.27 14.17 10.20
CA SER A 413 -30.91 15.48 10.00
C SER A 413 -30.57 16.11 8.64
N GLN A 414 -29.32 15.96 8.17
CA GLN A 414 -28.90 16.47 6.87
C GLN A 414 -29.51 15.70 5.70
N ARG A 415 -29.79 14.41 5.85
CA ARG A 415 -30.48 13.59 4.84
C ARG A 415 -31.97 13.91 4.80
N ILE A 416 -32.62 14.01 5.96
CA ILE A 416 -34.01 14.44 6.08
C ILE A 416 -34.19 15.84 5.45
N GLY A 417 -33.38 16.81 5.85
CA GLY A 417 -33.47 18.17 5.31
C GLY A 417 -33.15 18.27 3.81
N PHE A 418 -32.42 17.31 3.23
CA PHE A 418 -32.25 17.21 1.77
C PHE A 418 -33.50 16.68 1.09
N LEU A 419 -34.12 15.63 1.65
CA LEU A 419 -35.35 15.05 1.14
C LEU A 419 -36.55 16.01 1.22
N GLU A 420 -36.69 16.76 2.32
CA GLU A 420 -37.70 17.81 2.45
C GLU A 420 -37.55 18.91 1.40
N LYS A 421 -36.31 19.24 1.02
CA LYS A 421 -36.05 20.17 -0.09
C LYS A 421 -36.47 19.57 -1.42
N CYS A 422 -36.26 18.27 -1.63
CA CYS A 422 -36.69 17.57 -2.85
C CYS A 422 -38.21 17.53 -2.98
N GLU A 423 -38.94 17.31 -1.88
CA GLU A 423 -40.41 17.42 -1.82
C GLU A 423 -40.90 18.80 -2.27
N LYS A 424 -40.28 19.87 -1.74
CA LYS A 424 -40.61 21.25 -2.13
C LYS A 424 -40.25 21.58 -3.58
N ASN A 425 -39.15 21.02 -4.09
CA ASN A 425 -38.69 21.24 -5.45
C ASN A 425 -38.00 19.98 -6.01
N HIS A 426 -38.73 19.26 -6.85
CA HIS A 426 -38.29 17.99 -7.44
C HIS A 426 -37.02 18.14 -8.29
N ASN A 427 -36.73 19.35 -8.80
CA ASN A 427 -35.51 19.61 -9.58
C ASN A 427 -34.22 19.50 -8.76
N ILE A 428 -34.29 19.61 -7.43
CA ILE A 428 -33.11 19.50 -6.54
C ILE A 428 -32.46 18.12 -6.65
N ALA A 429 -33.27 17.05 -6.76
CA ALA A 429 -32.77 15.69 -6.97
C ALA A 429 -31.92 15.60 -8.25
N PHE A 430 -32.41 16.14 -9.37
CA PHE A 430 -31.69 16.13 -10.65
C PHE A 430 -30.46 17.05 -10.66
N GLN A 431 -30.50 18.17 -9.93
CA GLN A 431 -29.33 19.04 -9.75
C GLN A 431 -28.21 18.32 -8.99
N HIS A 432 -28.57 17.61 -7.91
CA HIS A 432 -27.62 16.79 -7.15
C HIS A 432 -27.00 15.71 -8.02
N ASP A 433 -27.79 14.97 -8.80
CA ASP A 433 -27.27 13.98 -9.76
C ASP A 433 -26.22 14.55 -10.71
N ARG A 434 -26.48 15.72 -11.28
CA ARG A 434 -25.54 16.41 -12.18
C ARG A 434 -24.27 16.85 -11.45
N GLN A 435 -24.39 17.31 -10.21
CA GLN A 435 -23.24 17.67 -9.39
C GLN A 435 -22.35 16.45 -9.14
N VAL A 436 -22.92 15.32 -8.72
CA VAL A 436 -22.17 14.08 -8.47
C VAL A 436 -21.48 13.60 -9.75
N LYS A 437 -22.20 13.59 -10.88
CA LYS A 437 -21.62 13.21 -12.18
C LYS A 437 -20.43 14.10 -12.56
N ARG A 438 -20.52 15.42 -12.37
CA ARG A 438 -19.41 16.35 -12.62
C ARG A 438 -18.21 16.06 -11.73
N SER A 439 -18.43 15.81 -10.43
CA SER A 439 -17.36 15.47 -9.49
C SER A 439 -16.65 14.16 -9.87
N VAL A 440 -17.41 13.14 -10.30
CA VAL A 440 -16.84 11.88 -10.78
C VAL A 440 -16.00 12.10 -12.05
N LEU A 441 -16.51 12.85 -13.02
CA LEU A 441 -15.78 13.15 -14.26
C LEU A 441 -14.49 13.96 -14.00
N ALA A 442 -14.56 14.96 -13.12
CA ALA A 442 -13.38 15.74 -12.73
C ALA A 442 -12.32 14.87 -12.06
N TYR A 443 -12.74 13.95 -11.20
CA TYR A 443 -11.83 13.00 -10.55
C TYR A 443 -11.19 12.01 -11.55
N LEU A 444 -11.98 11.44 -12.47
CA LEU A 444 -11.44 10.56 -13.51
C LEU A 444 -10.46 11.30 -14.44
N PHE A 445 -10.79 12.53 -14.82
CA PHE A 445 -9.90 13.39 -15.61
C PHE A 445 -8.58 13.66 -14.87
N PHE A 446 -8.64 13.96 -13.57
CA PHE A 446 -7.45 14.09 -12.73
C PHE A 446 -6.58 12.82 -12.72
N LEU A 447 -7.19 11.63 -12.56
CA LEU A 447 -6.42 10.38 -12.61
C LEU A 447 -5.75 10.13 -13.97
N ILE A 448 -6.45 10.45 -15.07
CA ILE A 448 -5.89 10.33 -16.43
C ILE A 448 -4.69 11.27 -16.60
N LEU A 449 -4.83 12.53 -16.18
CA LEU A 449 -3.72 13.48 -16.21
C LEU A 449 -2.53 13.02 -15.38
N LEU A 450 -2.79 12.49 -14.18
CA LEU A 450 -1.76 11.98 -13.30
C LEU A 450 -1.03 10.79 -13.96
N ALA A 451 -1.76 9.80 -14.46
CA ALA A 451 -1.19 8.64 -15.16
C ALA A 451 -0.39 9.05 -16.40
N ALA A 452 -0.93 9.94 -17.22
CA ALA A 452 -0.25 10.47 -18.41
C ALA A 452 1.02 11.25 -18.03
N GLY A 453 0.96 12.05 -16.97
CA GLY A 453 2.09 12.79 -16.44
C GLY A 453 3.25 11.89 -16.02
N GLY A 454 2.99 10.79 -15.30
CA GLY A 454 4.08 9.85 -14.96
C GLY A 454 4.53 8.97 -16.09
N GLY A 455 3.62 8.61 -17.00
CA GLY A 455 4.02 7.98 -18.26
C GLY A 455 5.01 8.85 -19.01
N TYR A 456 4.76 10.16 -19.07
CA TYR A 456 5.65 11.13 -19.67
C TYR A 456 6.98 11.28 -18.91
N ILE A 457 6.96 11.42 -17.57
CA ILE A 457 8.19 11.53 -16.74
C ILE A 457 9.09 10.31 -16.96
N LYS A 458 8.51 9.09 -16.98
CA LYS A 458 9.24 7.85 -17.26
C LYS A 458 9.78 7.82 -18.68
N TRP A 459 8.94 8.11 -19.67
CA TRP A 459 9.34 8.13 -21.08
C TRP A 459 10.45 9.16 -21.36
N ALA A 460 10.39 10.33 -20.71
CA ALA A 460 11.40 11.38 -20.81
C ALA A 460 12.71 11.08 -20.06
N GLY A 461 12.82 9.95 -19.34
CA GLY A 461 14.01 9.56 -18.58
C GLY A 461 14.32 10.51 -17.40
N TRP A 462 13.33 11.26 -16.92
CA TRP A 462 13.52 12.19 -15.81
C TRP A 462 13.69 11.45 -14.49
N ASP A 463 12.99 10.33 -14.32
CA ASP A 463 13.06 9.50 -13.11
C ASP A 463 14.49 9.00 -12.84
N ASP A 464 15.14 8.37 -13.83
CA ASP A 464 16.51 7.85 -13.72
C ASP A 464 17.52 8.95 -13.38
N ASN A 465 17.41 10.11 -14.03
CA ASN A 465 18.30 11.24 -13.79
C ASN A 465 18.14 11.79 -12.38
N ILE A 466 16.89 11.93 -11.91
CA ILE A 466 16.61 12.39 -10.55
C ILE A 466 17.13 11.37 -9.54
N GLN A 467 16.80 10.09 -9.69
CA GLN A 467 17.28 9.02 -8.79
C GLN A 467 18.80 9.02 -8.69
N LYS A 468 19.54 9.20 -9.79
CA LYS A 468 21.00 9.35 -9.77
C LYS A 468 21.46 10.60 -9.00
N VAL A 469 20.78 11.75 -9.13
CA VAL A 469 21.09 12.94 -8.30
C VAL A 469 20.85 12.64 -6.82
N LEU A 470 19.74 12.00 -6.48
CA LEU A 470 19.40 11.65 -5.10
C LEU A 470 20.44 10.70 -4.50
N PHE A 471 20.82 9.67 -5.25
CA PHE A 471 21.77 8.66 -4.81
C PHE A 471 23.16 9.24 -4.58
N ILE A 472 23.63 10.13 -5.47
CA ILE A 472 24.87 10.89 -5.25
C ILE A 472 24.80 11.68 -3.94
N ARG A 473 23.72 12.43 -3.69
CA ARG A 473 23.58 13.20 -2.45
C ARG A 473 23.53 12.31 -1.20
N ALA A 474 22.83 11.17 -1.27
CA ALA A 474 22.77 10.23 -0.16
C ALA A 474 24.16 9.66 0.18
N LEU A 475 24.93 9.25 -0.84
CA LEU A 475 26.31 8.81 -0.67
C LEU A 475 27.21 9.91 -0.07
N GLU A 476 27.06 11.16 -0.53
CA GLU A 476 27.82 12.29 0.01
C GLU A 476 27.56 12.52 1.51
N MET A 477 26.31 12.32 1.96
CA MET A 477 25.98 12.41 3.39
C MET A 477 26.55 11.25 4.19
N GLU A 478 26.44 10.03 3.68
CA GLU A 478 26.96 8.85 4.36
C GLU A 478 28.49 8.95 4.54
N ILE A 479 29.20 9.36 3.49
CA ILE A 479 30.65 9.61 3.52
C ILE A 479 31.02 10.74 4.49
N HIS A 480 30.11 11.68 4.75
CA HIS A 480 30.33 12.74 5.74
C HIS A 480 30.14 12.26 7.19
N ASN A 481 29.21 11.31 7.40
CA ASN A 481 28.85 10.80 8.73
C ASN A 481 29.69 9.59 9.17
N GLU A 482 30.04 8.70 8.23
CA GLU A 482 30.89 7.53 8.47
C GLU A 482 32.34 7.77 8.02
N LYS A 483 33.28 7.01 8.60
CA LYS A 483 34.68 7.03 8.17
C LYS A 483 34.77 6.58 6.71
N GLN A 484 35.10 7.51 5.79
CA GLN A 484 35.53 7.31 4.40
C GLN A 484 35.60 5.84 3.93
N ASP A 485 34.46 5.19 3.72
CA ASP A 485 34.42 3.83 3.19
C ASP A 485 34.89 3.88 1.72
N PRO A 486 35.97 3.18 1.35
CA PRO A 486 36.46 3.19 -0.02
C PRO A 486 35.47 2.66 -1.05
N LEU A 487 34.59 1.73 -0.68
CA LEU A 487 33.58 1.19 -1.58
C LEU A 487 32.54 2.26 -1.94
N LEU A 488 32.07 3.01 -0.94
CA LEU A 488 31.13 4.12 -1.14
C LEU A 488 31.76 5.25 -1.96
N LEU A 489 33.04 5.58 -1.69
CA LEU A 489 33.79 6.57 -2.46
C LEU A 489 34.00 6.15 -3.93
N ARG A 490 34.25 4.86 -4.19
CA ARG A 490 34.32 4.32 -5.55
C ARG A 490 32.98 4.48 -6.27
N HIS A 491 31.88 4.05 -5.65
CA HIS A 491 30.55 4.20 -6.24
C HIS A 491 30.17 5.65 -6.49
N LEU A 492 30.54 6.57 -5.59
CA LEU A 492 30.36 8.01 -5.81
C LEU A 492 31.15 8.50 -7.03
N GLY A 493 32.38 8.02 -7.21
CA GLY A 493 33.20 8.28 -8.39
C GLY A 493 32.57 7.77 -9.69
N ASP A 494 32.06 6.53 -9.69
CA ASP A 494 31.41 5.90 -10.83
C ASP A 494 30.21 6.74 -11.32
N LEU A 495 29.37 7.19 -10.38
CA LEU A 495 28.21 8.03 -10.67
C LEU A 495 28.60 9.41 -11.20
N TYR A 496 29.67 10.00 -10.66
CA TYR A 496 30.18 11.26 -11.17
C TYR A 496 30.76 11.13 -12.57
N GLN A 497 31.41 10.02 -12.86
CA GLN A 497 31.95 9.72 -14.18
C GLN A 497 30.83 9.50 -15.20
N GLU A 498 29.77 8.76 -14.84
CA GLU A 498 28.58 8.59 -15.69
C GLU A 498 27.92 9.94 -16.02
N LYS A 499 27.90 10.87 -15.05
CA LYS A 499 27.43 12.25 -15.24
C LYS A 499 28.42 13.19 -15.95
N LYS A 500 29.56 12.67 -16.39
CA LYS A 500 30.66 13.44 -17.02
C LYS A 500 31.23 14.55 -16.12
N ALA A 501 31.02 14.46 -14.81
CA ALA A 501 31.61 15.36 -13.81
C ALA A 501 33.02 14.87 -13.44
N TYR A 502 33.92 14.84 -14.42
CA TYR A 502 35.20 14.13 -14.33
C TYR A 502 36.11 14.61 -13.18
N THR A 503 36.12 15.91 -12.87
CA THR A 503 36.88 16.45 -11.72
C THR A 503 36.40 15.90 -10.38
N LYS A 504 35.08 15.75 -10.21
CA LYS A 504 34.47 15.18 -8.99
C LYS A 504 34.70 13.68 -8.91
N ALA A 505 34.58 12.97 -10.04
CA ALA A 505 34.88 11.54 -10.13
C ALA A 505 36.32 11.27 -9.71
N LEU A 506 37.26 12.02 -10.27
CA LEU A 506 38.68 11.92 -9.95
C LEU A 506 38.96 12.17 -8.46
N SER A 507 38.33 13.19 -7.87
CA SER A 507 38.46 13.47 -6.43
C SER A 507 37.93 12.33 -5.56
N ALA A 508 36.80 11.73 -5.92
CA ALA A 508 36.21 10.61 -5.19
C ALA A 508 37.08 9.36 -5.28
N TYR A 509 37.57 9.02 -6.47
CA TYR A 509 38.46 7.87 -6.66
C TYR A 509 39.80 8.03 -5.92
N HIS A 510 40.42 9.22 -5.93
CA HIS A 510 41.65 9.46 -5.17
C HIS A 510 41.43 9.37 -3.66
N LYS A 511 40.29 9.87 -3.17
CA LYS A 511 39.91 9.66 -1.76
C LYS A 511 39.79 8.18 -1.44
N ALA A 512 39.13 7.39 -2.30
CA ALA A 512 39.02 5.94 -2.12
C ALA A 512 40.41 5.28 -2.08
N LEU A 513 41.31 5.65 -3.00
CA LEU A 513 42.67 5.12 -3.07
C LEU A 513 43.50 5.46 -1.82
N ASN A 514 43.30 6.66 -1.26
CA ASN A 514 44.01 7.14 -0.06
C ASN A 514 43.59 6.43 1.24
N THR A 515 42.46 5.71 1.25
CA THR A 515 42.08 4.85 2.38
C THR A 515 42.95 3.58 2.48
N GLY A 516 43.79 3.32 1.46
CA GLY A 516 44.57 2.09 1.32
C GLY A 516 43.89 1.02 0.47
N ASN A 517 42.64 1.23 0.02
CA ASN A 517 41.97 0.31 -0.91
C ASN A 517 42.64 0.38 -2.30
N ARG A 518 43.09 -0.77 -2.79
CA ARG A 518 43.70 -0.95 -4.12
C ARG A 518 42.97 -2.02 -4.93
N ASP A 519 41.67 -2.17 -4.72
CA ASP A 519 40.83 -3.07 -5.51
C ASP A 519 40.98 -2.77 -7.00
N ALA A 520 41.02 -3.84 -7.79
CA ALA A 520 41.19 -3.82 -9.23
C ALA A 520 40.13 -2.94 -9.92
N ASP A 521 38.90 -2.91 -9.39
CA ASP A 521 37.81 -2.13 -10.00
C ASP A 521 38.02 -0.62 -9.82
N LEU A 522 38.49 -0.18 -8.65
CA LEU A 522 38.84 1.23 -8.43
C LEU A 522 39.99 1.67 -9.34
N LEU A 523 41.02 0.83 -9.46
CA LEU A 523 42.18 1.11 -10.33
C LEU A 523 41.77 1.15 -11.80
N ASN A 524 40.91 0.23 -12.23
CA ASN A 524 40.36 0.21 -13.58
C ASN A 524 39.51 1.47 -13.86
N ASN A 525 38.65 1.88 -12.93
CA ASN A 525 37.78 3.04 -13.14
C ASN A 525 38.58 4.34 -13.20
N LEU A 526 39.63 4.47 -12.38
CA LEU A 526 40.63 5.54 -12.51
C LEU A 526 41.33 5.51 -13.87
N ALA A 527 41.79 4.33 -14.30
CA ALA A 527 42.45 4.16 -15.58
C ALA A 527 41.55 4.59 -16.75
N TRP A 528 40.32 4.08 -16.77
CA TRP A 528 39.32 4.41 -17.77
C TRP A 528 39.07 5.93 -17.82
N LEU A 529 38.90 6.57 -16.66
CA LEU A 529 38.71 8.02 -16.58
C LEU A 529 39.89 8.80 -17.20
N TYR A 530 41.13 8.43 -16.88
CA TYR A 530 42.33 9.06 -17.45
C TYR A 530 42.48 8.82 -18.96
N ILE A 531 42.00 7.69 -19.48
CA ILE A 531 42.13 7.30 -20.89
C ILE A 531 41.03 7.94 -21.76
N THR A 532 39.79 8.03 -21.25
CA THR A 532 38.61 8.36 -22.06
C THR A 532 38.04 9.76 -21.84
N ALA A 533 38.45 10.50 -20.80
CA ALA A 533 37.93 11.84 -20.52
C ALA A 533 38.58 12.92 -21.42
N GLU A 534 38.46 12.77 -22.74
CA GLU A 534 38.91 13.79 -23.72
C GLU A 534 38.28 15.16 -23.45
N ASP A 535 38.99 16.23 -23.79
CA ASP A 535 38.58 17.64 -23.64
C ASP A 535 38.29 18.12 -22.20
N SER A 536 38.47 17.26 -21.19
CA SER A 536 38.21 17.57 -19.78
C SER A 536 39.39 18.23 -19.04
N GLY A 537 40.58 18.24 -19.64
CA GLY A 537 41.84 18.65 -19.01
C GLY A 537 42.42 17.64 -18.01
N ILE A 538 41.78 16.48 -17.83
CA ILE A 538 42.22 15.39 -16.92
C ILE A 538 42.87 14.23 -17.68
N ALA A 539 42.64 14.12 -18.99
CA ALA A 539 43.14 13.00 -19.78
C ALA A 539 44.66 12.85 -19.68
N ASP A 540 45.09 11.65 -19.27
CA ASP A 540 46.50 11.24 -19.20
C ASP A 540 46.56 9.74 -19.53
N PRO A 541 46.60 9.37 -20.82
CA PRO A 541 46.62 7.97 -21.24
C PRO A 541 47.81 7.17 -20.71
N VAL A 542 48.93 7.83 -20.39
CA VAL A 542 50.12 7.19 -19.83
C VAL A 542 49.86 6.78 -18.38
N LEU A 543 49.37 7.72 -17.56
CA LEU A 543 48.99 7.43 -16.18
C LEU A 543 47.80 6.47 -16.11
N GLY A 544 46.84 6.60 -17.03
CA GLY A 544 45.73 5.67 -17.16
C GLY A 544 46.18 4.24 -17.46
N SER A 545 47.12 4.07 -18.40
CA SER A 545 47.71 2.75 -18.71
C SER A 545 48.43 2.16 -17.49
N TYR A 546 49.15 2.97 -16.71
CA TYR A 546 49.78 2.53 -15.46
C TYR A 546 48.78 1.99 -14.43
N PHE A 547 47.63 2.65 -14.26
CA PHE A 547 46.58 2.15 -13.37
C PHE A 547 45.90 0.90 -13.93
N ALA A 548 45.70 0.82 -15.24
CA ALA A 548 45.14 -0.37 -15.89
C ALA A 548 46.06 -1.59 -15.75
N GLU A 549 47.38 -1.42 -15.90
CA GLU A 549 48.37 -2.49 -15.68
C GLU A 549 48.28 -3.05 -14.25
N LYS A 550 48.12 -2.17 -13.24
CA LYS A 550 47.91 -2.61 -11.86
C LYS A 550 46.58 -3.33 -11.67
N ALA A 551 45.51 -2.83 -12.29
CA ALA A 551 44.20 -3.48 -12.23
C ALA A 551 44.25 -4.89 -12.84
N VAL A 552 44.93 -5.06 -13.98
CA VAL A 552 45.17 -6.37 -14.61
C VAL A 552 46.02 -7.29 -13.72
N HIS A 553 47.00 -6.75 -13.00
CA HIS A 553 47.79 -7.56 -12.06
C HIS A 553 46.91 -8.18 -10.96
N GLU A 554 45.94 -7.42 -10.44
CA GLU A 554 45.01 -7.91 -9.41
C GLU A 554 43.90 -8.82 -9.98
N LYS A 555 43.39 -8.53 -11.18
CA LYS A 555 42.34 -9.31 -11.86
C LYS A 555 42.72 -9.59 -13.34
N PRO A 556 43.59 -10.58 -13.62
CA PRO A 556 44.17 -10.78 -14.95
C PRO A 556 43.25 -11.43 -15.99
N GLU A 557 42.08 -11.91 -15.54
CA GLU A 557 41.09 -12.60 -16.36
C GLU A 557 39.82 -11.77 -16.60
N ALA A 558 39.74 -10.56 -16.03
CA ALA A 558 38.57 -9.69 -16.16
C ALA A 558 38.53 -9.01 -17.55
N PRO A 559 37.54 -9.31 -18.42
CA PRO A 559 37.51 -8.79 -19.79
C PRO A 559 37.50 -7.26 -19.86
N TYR A 560 36.70 -6.60 -19.03
CA TYR A 560 36.56 -5.15 -19.00
C TYR A 560 37.85 -4.44 -18.55
N ILE A 561 38.67 -5.07 -17.71
CA ILE A 561 39.95 -4.48 -17.25
C ILE A 561 41.02 -4.62 -18.32
N LEU A 562 41.05 -5.79 -18.98
CA LEU A 562 41.95 -6.04 -20.11
C LEU A 562 41.65 -5.10 -21.28
N ASP A 563 40.37 -4.77 -21.51
CA ASP A 563 39.95 -3.82 -22.52
C ASP A 563 40.34 -2.38 -22.19
N THR A 564 40.17 -1.93 -20.93
CA THR A 564 40.70 -0.63 -20.48
C THR A 564 42.20 -0.52 -20.71
N LEU A 565 42.97 -1.58 -20.43
CA LEU A 565 44.42 -1.60 -20.70
C LEU A 565 44.72 -1.55 -22.20
N ALA A 566 43.98 -2.31 -23.00
CA ALA A 566 44.12 -2.30 -24.46
C ALA A 566 43.86 -0.90 -25.04
N GLU A 567 42.81 -0.21 -24.57
CA GLU A 567 42.51 1.17 -24.94
C GLU A 567 43.65 2.11 -24.51
N GLY A 568 44.18 1.96 -23.30
CA GLY A 568 45.31 2.76 -22.82
C GLY A 568 46.56 2.62 -23.72
N TYR A 569 46.89 1.40 -24.12
CA TYR A 569 47.98 1.13 -25.05
C TYR A 569 47.72 1.66 -26.45
N HIS A 570 46.49 1.53 -26.94
CA HIS A 570 46.10 2.11 -28.22
C HIS A 570 46.36 3.62 -28.24
N ARG A 571 45.98 4.30 -27.15
CA ARG A 571 46.06 5.75 -26.98
C ARG A 571 47.47 6.27 -26.75
N THR A 572 48.39 5.40 -26.33
CA THR A 572 49.81 5.70 -26.15
C THR A 572 50.67 5.23 -27.34
N GLY A 573 50.06 4.74 -28.42
CA GLY A 573 50.75 4.30 -29.63
C GLY A 573 51.36 2.89 -29.57
N ARG A 574 51.07 2.14 -28.50
CA ARG A 574 51.55 0.77 -28.25
C ARG A 574 50.61 -0.26 -28.87
N ARG A 575 50.56 -0.28 -30.20
CA ARG A 575 49.54 -1.03 -30.96
C ARG A 575 49.63 -2.54 -30.77
N GLU A 576 50.83 -3.11 -30.72
CA GLU A 576 51.00 -4.56 -30.58
C GLU A 576 50.43 -5.05 -29.25
N GLU A 577 50.69 -4.29 -28.18
CA GLU A 577 50.16 -4.57 -26.86
C GLU A 577 48.64 -4.32 -26.79
N ALA A 578 48.13 -3.27 -27.42
CA ALA A 578 46.68 -3.02 -27.52
C ALA A 578 45.95 -4.20 -28.17
N VAL A 579 46.48 -4.71 -29.30
CA VAL A 579 45.91 -5.89 -29.98
C VAL A 579 46.04 -7.15 -29.11
N TYR A 580 47.17 -7.34 -28.42
CA TYR A 580 47.37 -8.47 -27.52
C TYR A 580 46.34 -8.50 -26.39
N TYR A 581 46.17 -7.39 -25.67
CA TYR A 581 45.21 -7.29 -24.57
C TYR A 581 43.75 -7.29 -25.06
N GLY A 582 43.45 -6.69 -26.21
CA GLY A 582 42.13 -6.77 -26.84
C GLY A 582 41.73 -8.20 -27.22
N ARG A 583 42.67 -9.00 -27.76
CA ARG A 583 42.44 -10.44 -28.00
C ARG A 583 42.21 -11.21 -26.71
N LYS A 584 42.95 -10.86 -25.64
CA LYS A 584 42.83 -11.49 -24.33
C LYS A 584 41.47 -11.18 -23.68
N ALA A 585 41.00 -9.94 -23.76
CA ALA A 585 39.67 -9.53 -23.32
C ALA A 585 38.57 -10.34 -24.03
N LEU A 586 38.63 -10.42 -25.37
CA LEU A 586 37.68 -11.19 -26.16
C LEU A 586 37.70 -12.69 -25.82
N TYR A 587 38.88 -13.26 -25.56
CA TYR A 587 39.03 -14.66 -25.17
C TYR A 587 38.30 -14.95 -23.84
N TYR A 588 38.52 -14.14 -22.80
CA TYR A 588 37.86 -14.34 -21.52
C TYR A 588 36.35 -14.06 -21.58
N GLN A 589 35.91 -13.07 -22.37
CA GLN A 589 34.49 -12.84 -22.62
C GLN A 589 33.80 -14.07 -23.24
N LYS A 590 34.42 -14.68 -24.26
CA LYS A 590 33.93 -15.92 -24.89
C LYS A 590 33.88 -17.09 -23.91
N ARG A 591 34.90 -17.21 -23.05
CA ARG A 591 34.98 -18.26 -22.04
C ARG A 591 33.85 -18.14 -21.01
N ASN A 592 33.40 -16.93 -20.69
CA ASN A 592 32.30 -16.68 -19.77
C ASN A 592 30.90 -16.90 -20.39
N MET A 593 30.83 -17.24 -21.69
CA MET A 593 29.58 -17.39 -22.45
C MET A 593 28.73 -16.11 -22.54
N ASP A 594 29.39 -14.95 -22.44
CA ASP A 594 28.75 -13.64 -22.51
C ASP A 594 28.77 -13.08 -23.96
N GLU A 595 27.97 -12.03 -24.20
CA GLU A 595 27.90 -11.34 -25.50
C GLU A 595 29.25 -10.68 -25.87
N THR A 596 29.70 -10.86 -27.12
CA THR A 596 31.06 -10.49 -27.56
C THR A 596 31.14 -9.29 -28.49
N ASP A 597 30.00 -8.80 -28.99
CA ASP A 597 29.91 -7.76 -30.03
C ASP A 597 30.73 -6.50 -29.71
N TYR A 598 30.75 -6.09 -28.43
CA TYR A 598 31.52 -4.94 -27.97
C TYR A 598 33.04 -5.15 -28.15
N TYR A 599 33.57 -6.27 -27.66
CA TYR A 599 35.00 -6.57 -27.68
C TYR A 599 35.50 -6.91 -29.09
N GLU A 600 34.65 -7.49 -29.94
CA GLU A 600 34.97 -7.70 -31.36
C GLU A 600 35.13 -6.37 -32.08
N LYS A 601 34.23 -5.39 -31.83
CA LYS A 601 34.35 -4.03 -32.36
C LYS A 601 35.58 -3.30 -31.84
N GLN A 602 35.90 -3.42 -30.55
CA GLN A 602 37.12 -2.83 -29.97
C GLN A 602 38.39 -3.43 -30.60
N LEU A 603 38.44 -4.76 -30.74
CA LEU A 603 39.58 -5.41 -31.37
C LEU A 603 39.72 -4.99 -32.85
N GLU A 604 38.61 -4.86 -33.59
CA GLU A 604 38.64 -4.33 -34.96
C GLU A 604 39.21 -2.91 -35.02
N LYS A 605 38.83 -2.03 -34.07
CA LYS A 605 39.40 -0.68 -33.95
C LYS A 605 40.92 -0.74 -33.79
N PHE A 606 41.43 -1.53 -32.84
CA PHE A 606 42.88 -1.67 -32.61
C PHE A 606 43.63 -2.28 -33.81
N LEU A 607 42.95 -3.13 -34.59
CA LEU A 607 43.50 -3.71 -35.81
C LEU A 607 43.51 -2.75 -37.00
N ARG A 608 42.55 -1.82 -37.11
CA ARG A 608 42.38 -0.93 -38.27
C ARG A 608 43.16 0.36 -38.18
N ASP A 609 43.30 0.94 -36.99
CA ASP A 609 44.01 2.20 -36.81
C ASP A 609 45.51 2.05 -37.14
N LYS A 610 45.92 2.64 -38.27
CA LYS A 610 47.29 3.07 -38.50
C LYS A 610 47.37 4.49 -37.92
N LEU A 611 47.99 4.64 -36.75
CA LEU A 611 48.40 5.97 -36.29
C LEU A 611 49.36 6.55 -37.36
N GLU A 612 48.98 7.68 -37.95
CA GLU A 612 49.81 8.47 -38.86
C GLU A 612 51.02 9.07 -38.15
#